data_AF-A0A1C9W4U9-F1
#
_entry.id   AF-A0A1C9W4U9-F1
#
_cell.length_a   1.000
_cell.length_b   1.000
_cell.length_c   1.000
_cell.angle_alpha   90.00
_cell.angle_beta   90.00
_cell.angle_gamma   90.00
#
_symmetry.space_group_name_H-M   'P 1'
#
loop_
_entity.id
_entity.type
_entity.pdbx_description
1 polymer ?
#
loop_
_entity_poly.entity_id
_entity_poly.type
_entity_poly.pdbx_seq_one_letter_code
_entity_poly.pdbx_strand_id
1 'polypeptide(L)'
;MIDSSISGPLFIGWDVGGWNCDRNANSRDALVVLDSERNILGQPWRGNVRRLINEAANTQEWIQALLACCQIEASGSPPSVMLAIDTPLGFSQAFRQLISGEGAAGTIETSADNPYLFRYTERILFQRGLTPLSPVKDMIGSQATKGMHALARFAPENPSVGIWTNGTHLTAFEAYPAACKPSELVLELLKPYRHTPAANQVDAWETTGFGYGINHEDERDALLCALVAWLYHFQPDDLFQPDVATPSGEGWIFVPRDALSGG
;
A
#
# COMPACT_ATOMS: atom_id res chain seq x y z
N MET A 1 7.73 13.23 25.47
CA MET A 1 7.98 11.93 26.12
C MET A 1 6.79 11.05 25.81
N ILE A 2 6.82 10.37 24.67
CA ILE A 2 5.98 9.19 24.46
C ILE A 2 6.80 8.01 24.94
N ASP A 3 6.14 7.20 25.74
CA ASP A 3 6.66 6.20 26.65
C ASP A 3 7.23 4.99 25.91
N SER A 4 8.15 4.31 26.58
CA SER A 4 8.78 3.01 26.29
C SER A 4 7.80 1.82 26.13
N SER A 5 6.56 2.05 25.70
CA SER A 5 5.43 1.13 25.83
C SER A 5 4.79 0.65 24.53
N ILE A 6 5.35 0.95 23.34
CA ILE A 6 4.88 0.33 22.09
C ILE A 6 5.23 -1.17 22.15
N SER A 7 4.27 -1.97 22.62
CA SER A 7 4.35 -3.42 22.69
C SER A 7 3.54 -4.01 21.54
N GLY A 8 4.21 -4.63 20.58
CA GLY A 8 3.58 -5.30 19.43
C GLY A 8 4.01 -4.77 18.07
N PRO A 9 3.50 -5.37 16.98
CA PRO A 9 3.76 -4.90 15.62
C PRO A 9 3.11 -3.55 15.35
N LEU A 10 3.73 -2.79 14.43
CA LEU A 10 3.18 -1.56 13.87
C LEU A 10 2.67 -1.79 12.46
N PHE A 11 1.60 -1.09 12.10
CA PHE A 11 0.97 -1.15 10.78
C PHE A 11 1.11 0.20 10.11
N ILE A 12 1.92 0.25 9.05
CA ILE A 12 2.16 1.47 8.29
C ILE A 12 1.44 1.35 6.96
N GLY A 13 0.68 2.38 6.62
CA GLY A 13 0.18 2.58 5.28
C GLY A 13 0.94 3.70 4.59
N TRP A 14 1.31 3.48 3.34
CA TRP A 14 2.01 4.44 2.51
C TRP A 14 1.25 4.68 1.21
N ASP A 15 0.70 5.89 1.04
CA ASP A 15 0.28 6.38 -0.29
C ASP A 15 1.50 6.96 -1.01
N VAL A 16 1.80 6.48 -2.22
CA VAL A 16 3.08 6.72 -2.88
C VAL A 16 3.00 7.88 -3.86
N GLY A 17 3.78 8.94 -3.57
CA GLY A 17 4.05 10.00 -4.51
C GLY A 17 5.18 9.64 -5.48
N GLY A 18 5.21 10.27 -6.65
CA GLY A 18 6.34 10.12 -7.58
C GLY A 18 7.69 10.57 -6.97
N TRP A 19 8.81 10.24 -7.61
CA TRP A 19 10.16 10.54 -7.08
C TRP A 19 10.38 12.01 -6.66
N ASN A 20 9.79 12.96 -7.39
CA ASN A 20 9.94 14.40 -7.18
C ASN A 20 8.61 15.08 -6.79
N CYS A 21 7.78 14.42 -5.98
CA CYS A 21 6.46 14.90 -5.60
C CYS A 21 6.45 16.14 -4.69
N ASP A 22 7.62 16.65 -4.26
CA ASP A 22 7.76 17.83 -3.39
C ASP A 22 6.94 19.05 -3.86
N ARG A 23 6.79 19.21 -5.17
CA ARG A 23 6.07 20.33 -5.80
C ARG A 23 4.70 19.97 -6.33
N ASN A 24 4.30 18.70 -6.25
CA ASN A 24 2.98 18.27 -6.66
C ASN A 24 2.01 18.50 -5.50
N ALA A 25 1.05 19.40 -5.66
CA ALA A 25 0.04 19.66 -4.63
C ALA A 25 -0.97 18.52 -4.53
N ASN A 26 -1.20 17.80 -5.64
CA ASN A 26 -2.29 16.84 -5.79
C ASN A 26 -1.90 15.40 -5.48
N SER A 27 -0.61 15.07 -5.43
CA SER A 27 -0.14 13.72 -5.12
C SER A 27 1.28 13.78 -4.54
N ARG A 28 1.41 13.28 -3.32
CA ARG A 28 2.64 13.23 -2.51
C ARG A 28 2.72 11.88 -1.82
N ASP A 29 3.88 11.61 -1.22
CA ASP A 29 3.93 10.50 -0.28
C ASP A 29 3.09 10.88 0.95
N ALA A 30 2.29 9.95 1.46
CA ALA A 30 1.66 10.09 2.76
C ALA A 30 1.80 8.81 3.60
N LEU A 31 1.89 8.99 4.91
CA LEU A 31 2.15 7.93 5.88
C LEU A 31 1.16 8.01 7.04
N VAL A 32 0.62 6.86 7.42
CA VAL A 32 -0.16 6.67 8.66
C VAL A 32 0.35 5.43 9.37
N VAL A 33 0.48 5.51 10.70
CA VAL A 33 0.97 4.41 11.54
C VAL A 33 -0.10 4.06 12.57
N LEU A 34 -0.44 2.77 12.65
CA LEU A 34 -1.35 2.22 13.64
C LEU A 34 -0.61 1.26 14.58
N ASP A 35 -1.07 1.19 15.83
CA ASP A 35 -0.74 0.09 16.74
C ASP A 35 -1.66 -1.13 16.54
N SER A 36 -1.48 -2.15 17.38
CA SER A 36 -2.28 -3.40 17.35
C SER A 36 -3.76 -3.19 17.71
N GLU A 37 -4.09 -2.14 18.45
CA GLU A 37 -5.45 -1.76 18.81
C GLU A 37 -6.10 -0.85 17.76
N ARG A 38 -5.38 -0.57 16.66
CA ARG A 38 -5.73 0.35 15.57
C ARG A 38 -5.75 1.82 15.99
N ASN A 39 -5.10 2.21 17.09
CA ASN A 39 -4.92 3.62 17.39
C ASN A 39 -3.90 4.23 16.44
N ILE A 40 -4.18 5.44 15.91
CA ILE A 40 -3.17 6.22 15.18
C ILE A 40 -2.08 6.64 16.16
N LEU A 41 -0.84 6.28 15.84
CA LEU A 41 0.34 6.72 16.57
C LEU A 41 0.91 7.99 15.93
N GLY A 42 1.29 8.95 16.77
CA GLY A 42 1.87 10.21 16.31
C GLY A 42 0.89 11.03 15.46
N GLN A 43 1.32 11.48 14.29
CA GLN A 43 0.52 12.25 13.33
C GLN A 43 0.67 11.67 11.91
N PRO A 44 -0.41 11.63 11.11
CA PRO A 44 -0.30 11.45 9.67
C PRO A 44 0.70 12.43 9.08
N TRP A 45 1.45 11.96 8.09
CA TRP A 45 2.47 12.77 7.44
C TRP A 45 2.26 12.80 5.94
N ARG A 46 2.55 13.94 5.31
CA ARG A 46 2.50 14.12 3.87
C ARG A 46 3.71 14.90 3.35
N GLY A 47 4.42 14.37 2.37
CA GLY A 47 5.64 14.98 1.85
C GLY A 47 6.32 14.19 0.72
N ASN A 48 7.65 14.06 0.79
CA ASN A 48 8.41 13.23 -0.14
C ASN A 48 9.44 12.37 0.62
N VAL A 49 9.29 11.05 0.57
CA VAL A 49 10.19 10.11 1.26
C VAL A 49 11.48 9.82 0.47
N ARG A 50 11.65 10.35 -0.76
CA ARG A 50 12.85 10.12 -1.60
C ARG A 50 14.15 10.34 -0.82
N ARG A 51 14.23 11.42 -0.04
CA ARG A 51 15.44 11.73 0.74
C ARG A 51 15.72 10.64 1.77
N LEU A 52 14.69 10.22 2.50
CA LEU A 52 14.75 9.17 3.50
C LEU A 52 15.17 7.83 2.90
N ILE A 53 14.64 7.49 1.72
CA ILE A 53 15.06 6.31 0.95
C ILE A 53 16.56 6.40 0.66
N ASN A 54 17.04 7.54 0.14
CA ASN A 54 18.45 7.71 -0.21
C ASN A 54 19.39 7.64 1.00
N GLU A 55 19.01 8.23 2.12
CA GLU A 55 19.86 8.38 3.30
C GLU A 55 19.92 7.13 4.19
N ALA A 56 18.86 6.32 4.27
CA ALA A 56 18.83 5.13 5.11
C ALA A 56 19.78 4.03 4.59
N ALA A 57 20.71 3.58 5.43
CA ALA A 57 21.69 2.55 5.05
C ALA A 57 21.10 1.13 5.11
N ASN A 58 20.07 0.92 5.92
CA ASN A 58 19.47 -0.38 6.18
C ASN A 58 17.98 -0.25 6.54
N THR A 59 17.28 -1.39 6.67
CA THR A 59 15.85 -1.45 6.97
C THR A 59 15.47 -0.78 8.28
N GLN A 60 16.29 -0.88 9.34
CA GLN A 60 15.97 -0.30 10.65
C GLN A 60 15.98 1.23 10.59
N GLU A 61 17.02 1.81 9.98
CA GLU A 61 17.11 3.26 9.75
C GLU A 61 15.97 3.76 8.88
N TRP A 62 15.58 3.00 7.86
CA TRP A 62 14.43 3.32 7.01
C TRP A 62 13.12 3.36 7.81
N ILE A 63 12.84 2.32 8.61
CA ILE A 63 11.66 2.28 9.48
C ILE A 63 11.67 3.46 10.45
N GLN A 64 12.80 3.73 11.12
CA GLN A 64 12.92 4.86 12.04
C GLN A 64 12.66 6.20 11.35
N ALA A 65 13.12 6.37 10.11
CA ALA A 65 12.86 7.57 9.33
C ALA A 65 11.36 7.74 9.00
N LEU A 66 10.65 6.65 8.65
CA LEU A 66 9.20 6.68 8.45
C LEU A 66 8.44 7.03 9.74
N LEU A 67 8.83 6.43 10.87
CA LEU A 67 8.23 6.72 12.17
C LEU A 67 8.47 8.19 12.58
N ALA A 68 9.68 8.72 12.32
CA ALA A 68 10.03 10.11 12.61
C ALA A 68 9.21 11.10 11.77
N CYS A 69 8.87 10.78 10.51
CA CYS A 69 7.92 11.57 9.71
C CYS A 69 6.58 11.73 10.42
N CYS A 70 6.10 10.66 11.03
CA CYS A 70 4.85 10.64 11.81
C CYS A 70 5.03 11.14 13.26
N GLN A 71 6.16 11.74 13.62
CA GLN A 71 6.46 12.23 14.96
C GLN A 71 6.45 11.13 16.05
N ILE A 72 6.81 9.91 15.67
CA ILE A 72 6.93 8.76 16.57
C ILE A 72 8.40 8.55 16.91
N GLU A 73 8.74 8.69 18.18
CA GLU A 73 10.08 8.40 18.69
C GLU A 73 10.21 6.90 19.00
N ALA A 74 10.95 6.17 18.18
CA ALA A 74 11.33 4.79 18.48
C ALA A 74 12.72 4.77 19.14
N SER A 75 12.78 4.48 20.43
CA SER A 75 14.05 4.28 21.13
C SER A 75 14.53 2.84 20.94
N GLY A 76 15.72 2.66 20.35
CA GLY A 76 16.33 1.34 20.16
C GLY A 76 15.95 0.65 18.84
N SER A 77 15.91 -0.68 18.86
CA SER A 77 15.56 -1.47 17.68
C SER A 77 14.07 -1.29 17.36
N PRO A 78 13.69 -1.01 16.10
CA PRO A 78 12.29 -0.79 15.77
C PRO A 78 11.46 -2.07 15.96
N PRO A 79 10.18 -1.94 16.34
CA PRO A 79 9.26 -3.07 16.38
C PRO A 79 9.09 -3.68 14.98
N SER A 80 8.49 -4.87 14.91
CA SER A 80 8.09 -5.45 13.63
C SER A 80 7.07 -4.54 12.95
N VAL A 81 7.26 -4.29 11.66
CA VAL A 81 6.42 -3.42 10.84
C VAL A 81 5.78 -4.22 9.72
N MET A 82 4.48 -4.07 9.57
CA MET A 82 3.77 -4.38 8.33
C MET A 82 3.51 -3.10 7.55
N LEU A 83 4.03 -3.03 6.33
CA LEU A 83 3.94 -1.88 5.44
C LEU A 83 3.08 -2.21 4.22
N ALA A 84 1.87 -1.65 4.17
CA ALA A 84 1.03 -1.68 2.99
C ALA A 84 1.32 -0.46 2.11
N ILE A 85 1.58 -0.68 0.82
CA ILE A 85 2.04 0.36 -0.11
C ILE A 85 1.03 0.53 -1.25
N ASP A 86 0.53 1.75 -1.45
CA ASP A 86 -0.35 2.11 -2.58
C ASP A 86 0.46 2.47 -3.82
N THR A 87 1.03 1.45 -4.46
CA THR A 87 1.57 1.56 -5.81
C THR A 87 1.81 0.17 -6.39
N PRO A 88 1.77 -0.01 -7.71
CA PRO A 88 2.21 -1.25 -8.33
C PRO A 88 3.64 -1.63 -7.91
N LEU A 89 3.79 -2.78 -7.24
CA LEU A 89 5.09 -3.31 -6.79
C LEU A 89 5.69 -4.33 -7.77
N GLY A 90 5.12 -4.41 -8.97
CA GLY A 90 5.62 -5.24 -10.06
C GLY A 90 5.12 -4.78 -11.42
N PHE A 91 5.72 -5.36 -12.46
CA PHE A 91 5.25 -5.24 -13.84
C PHE A 91 4.84 -6.61 -14.35
N SER A 92 3.95 -6.64 -15.34
CA SER A 92 3.50 -7.89 -15.92
C SER A 92 4.67 -8.65 -16.56
N GLN A 93 4.61 -9.97 -16.51
CA GLN A 93 5.62 -10.85 -17.06
C GLN A 93 5.82 -10.60 -18.55
N ALA A 94 4.73 -10.41 -19.31
CA ALA A 94 4.83 -10.11 -20.73
C ALA A 94 5.52 -8.77 -21.00
N PHE A 95 5.27 -7.73 -20.18
CA PHE A 95 5.99 -6.47 -20.30
C PHE A 95 7.48 -6.64 -20.00
N ARG A 96 7.80 -7.37 -18.92
CA ARG A 96 9.19 -7.68 -18.55
C ARG A 96 9.92 -8.43 -19.67
N GLN A 97 9.29 -9.43 -20.27
CA GLN A 97 9.84 -10.18 -21.41
C GLN A 97 10.07 -9.28 -22.62
N LEU A 98 9.10 -8.41 -22.94
CA LEU A 98 9.20 -7.48 -24.06
C LEU A 98 10.40 -6.55 -23.92
N ILE A 99 10.57 -5.91 -22.75
CA ILE A 99 11.67 -4.95 -22.53
C ILE A 99 13.04 -5.62 -22.38
N SER A 100 13.07 -6.89 -22.00
CA SER A 100 14.28 -7.71 -21.98
C SER A 100 14.66 -8.29 -23.36
N GLY A 101 13.80 -8.12 -24.38
CA GLY A 101 14.00 -8.71 -25.70
C GLY A 101 13.80 -10.23 -25.74
N GLU A 102 13.10 -10.80 -24.76
CA GLU A 102 12.86 -12.24 -24.62
C GLU A 102 11.69 -12.75 -25.49
N GLY A 103 10.85 -11.84 -25.99
CA GLY A 103 9.77 -12.17 -26.92
C GLY A 103 8.60 -11.21 -26.85
N ALA A 104 7.67 -11.37 -27.80
CA ALA A 104 6.37 -10.71 -27.79
C ALA A 104 5.30 -11.67 -27.27
N ALA A 105 4.34 -11.14 -26.50
CA ALA A 105 3.08 -11.79 -26.22
C ALA A 105 2.30 -12.10 -27.51
N GLY A 106 1.31 -12.98 -27.40
CA GLY A 106 0.39 -13.31 -28.48
C GLY A 106 -0.56 -12.17 -28.85
N THR A 107 -1.71 -12.53 -29.42
CA THR A 107 -2.70 -11.55 -29.89
C THR A 107 -3.21 -10.66 -28.77
N ILE A 108 -3.38 -9.36 -29.07
CA ILE A 108 -3.93 -8.35 -28.17
C ILE A 108 -5.33 -7.99 -28.67
N GLU A 109 -6.34 -8.27 -27.85
CA GLU A 109 -7.76 -8.04 -28.21
C GLU A 109 -8.31 -6.78 -27.54
N THR A 110 -8.57 -6.85 -26.22
CA THR A 110 -9.14 -5.75 -25.45
C THR A 110 -8.06 -5.04 -24.62
N SER A 111 -8.37 -3.82 -24.16
CA SER A 111 -7.47 -3.13 -23.22
C SER A 111 -7.33 -3.92 -21.91
N ALA A 112 -8.42 -4.43 -21.34
CA ALA A 112 -8.42 -5.09 -20.04
C ALA A 112 -7.62 -6.41 -20.04
N ASP A 113 -7.58 -7.10 -21.18
CA ASP A 113 -6.85 -8.36 -21.35
C ASP A 113 -5.40 -8.15 -21.82
N ASN A 114 -4.97 -6.92 -22.06
CA ASN A 114 -3.65 -6.65 -22.62
C ASN A 114 -2.56 -7.05 -21.62
N PRO A 115 -1.75 -8.10 -21.93
CA PRO A 115 -0.81 -8.67 -20.98
C PRO A 115 0.41 -7.76 -20.74
N TYR A 116 0.66 -6.76 -21.58
CA TYR A 116 1.71 -5.77 -21.36
C TYR A 116 1.29 -4.66 -20.40
N LEU A 117 -0.01 -4.39 -20.31
CA LEU A 117 -0.53 -3.29 -19.51
C LEU A 117 -0.85 -3.75 -18.10
N PHE A 118 -1.56 -4.86 -17.96
CA PHE A 118 -2.10 -5.31 -16.68
C PHE A 118 -1.41 -6.60 -16.25
N ARG A 119 -1.09 -6.73 -14.96
CA ARG A 119 -0.59 -7.98 -14.40
C ARG A 119 -1.76 -8.93 -14.16
N TYR A 120 -1.43 -10.14 -13.75
CA TYR A 120 -2.39 -11.19 -13.43
C TYR A 120 -3.42 -10.72 -12.38
N THR A 121 -2.93 -10.07 -11.31
CA THR A 121 -3.78 -9.54 -10.24
C THR A 121 -4.78 -8.51 -10.77
N GLU A 122 -4.39 -7.52 -11.58
CA GLU A 122 -5.34 -6.54 -12.10
C GLU A 122 -6.39 -7.17 -13.00
N ARG A 123 -6.01 -8.11 -13.88
CA ARG A 123 -6.96 -8.80 -14.76
C ARG A 123 -8.01 -9.60 -13.97
N ILE A 124 -7.58 -10.25 -12.90
CA ILE A 124 -8.47 -10.97 -11.96
C ILE A 124 -9.40 -10.02 -11.21
N LEU A 125 -8.90 -8.84 -10.83
CA LEU A 125 -9.69 -7.83 -10.12
C LEU A 125 -10.70 -7.15 -11.05
N PHE A 126 -10.38 -6.92 -12.33
CA PHE A 126 -11.36 -6.47 -13.34
C PHE A 126 -12.56 -7.42 -13.44
N GLN A 127 -12.30 -8.73 -13.45
CA GLN A 127 -13.34 -9.75 -13.50
C GLN A 127 -14.25 -9.74 -12.26
N ARG A 128 -13.80 -9.12 -11.15
CA ARG A 128 -14.51 -9.01 -9.87
C ARG A 128 -15.03 -7.60 -9.59
N GLY A 129 -15.09 -6.76 -10.62
CA GLY A 129 -15.69 -5.43 -10.56
C GLY A 129 -14.79 -4.32 -10.02
N LEU A 130 -13.49 -4.59 -9.79
CA LEU A 130 -12.53 -3.58 -9.37
C LEU A 130 -11.65 -3.13 -10.53
N THR A 131 -11.18 -1.88 -10.52
CA THR A 131 -10.34 -1.33 -11.59
C THR A 131 -9.00 -0.78 -11.10
N PRO A 132 -8.10 -1.64 -10.58
CA PRO A 132 -6.77 -1.21 -10.15
C PRO A 132 -5.97 -0.56 -11.27
N LEU A 133 -5.11 0.39 -10.89
CA LEU A 133 -4.26 1.12 -11.83
C LEU A 133 -3.09 0.25 -12.29
N SER A 134 -2.70 0.42 -13.55
CA SER A 134 -1.52 -0.19 -14.13
C SER A 134 -0.38 0.83 -14.26
N PRO A 135 0.87 0.41 -13.98
CA PRO A 135 2.02 1.30 -14.11
C PRO A 135 2.29 1.74 -15.55
N VAL A 136 1.89 0.94 -16.54
CA VAL A 136 2.08 1.24 -17.96
C VAL A 136 0.88 2.00 -18.52
N LYS A 137 -0.35 1.53 -18.26
CA LYS A 137 -1.60 2.11 -18.79
C LYS A 137 -1.86 3.50 -18.24
N ASP A 138 -1.68 3.67 -16.93
CA ASP A 138 -2.08 4.89 -16.20
C ASP A 138 -0.90 5.82 -15.96
N MET A 139 0.26 5.51 -16.57
CA MET A 139 1.47 6.33 -16.55
C MET A 139 2.02 6.62 -15.14
N ILE A 140 1.76 5.72 -14.18
CA ILE A 140 2.22 5.81 -12.78
C ILE A 140 3.56 5.11 -12.53
N GLY A 141 4.41 5.01 -13.55
CA GLY A 141 5.73 4.38 -13.45
C GLY A 141 6.68 5.06 -12.45
N SER A 142 6.47 6.36 -12.16
CA SER A 142 7.26 7.09 -11.15
C SER A 142 7.00 6.58 -9.74
N GLN A 143 5.73 6.35 -9.40
CA GLN A 143 5.29 5.79 -8.12
C GLN A 143 5.72 4.32 -8.02
N ALA A 144 5.43 3.53 -9.05
CA ALA A 144 5.74 2.10 -9.07
C ALA A 144 7.24 1.85 -8.87
N THR A 145 8.10 2.54 -9.62
CA THR A 145 9.55 2.38 -9.47
C THR A 145 10.08 2.85 -8.12
N LYS A 146 9.41 3.81 -7.45
CA LYS A 146 9.77 4.27 -6.11
C LYS A 146 9.45 3.24 -5.05
N GLY A 147 8.24 2.66 -5.07
CA GLY A 147 7.85 1.55 -4.20
C GLY A 147 8.76 0.33 -4.40
N MET A 148 8.94 -0.11 -5.65
CA MET A 148 9.83 -1.22 -5.99
C MET A 148 11.29 -0.99 -5.56
N HIS A 149 11.80 0.23 -5.71
CA HIS A 149 13.15 0.56 -5.26
C HIS A 149 13.28 0.50 -3.74
N ALA A 150 12.29 1.01 -3.00
CA ALA A 150 12.28 0.92 -1.54
C ALA A 150 12.28 -0.55 -1.08
N LEU A 151 11.46 -1.40 -1.70
CA LEU A 151 11.47 -2.84 -1.42
C LEU A 151 12.83 -3.48 -1.71
N ALA A 152 13.41 -3.23 -2.88
CA ALA A 152 14.71 -3.81 -3.24
C ALA A 152 15.83 -3.44 -2.25
N ARG A 153 15.72 -2.29 -1.58
CA ARG A 153 16.69 -1.85 -0.57
C ARG A 153 16.41 -2.36 0.83
N PHE A 154 15.14 -2.38 1.25
CA PHE A 154 14.78 -2.53 2.66
C PHE A 154 13.98 -3.80 2.95
N ALA A 155 13.47 -4.50 1.93
CA ALA A 155 12.75 -5.76 2.02
C ALA A 155 13.07 -6.65 0.78
N PRO A 156 14.34 -7.06 0.59
CA PRO A 156 14.78 -7.70 -0.66
C PRO A 156 14.31 -9.15 -0.83
N GLU A 157 13.84 -9.80 0.23
CA GLU A 157 13.38 -11.18 0.18
C GLU A 157 11.92 -11.22 -0.26
N ASN A 158 11.57 -12.16 -1.13
CA ASN A 158 10.19 -12.38 -1.60
C ASN A 158 9.80 -13.83 -1.29
N PRO A 159 9.36 -14.14 -0.06
CA PRO A 159 9.10 -15.51 0.38
C PRO A 159 7.83 -16.10 -0.22
N SER A 160 6.89 -15.24 -0.63
CA SER A 160 5.63 -15.63 -1.26
C SER A 160 5.12 -14.51 -2.17
N VAL A 161 4.24 -14.87 -3.09
CA VAL A 161 3.71 -13.96 -4.10
C VAL A 161 3.11 -12.71 -3.45
N GLY A 162 3.63 -11.54 -3.84
CA GLY A 162 3.16 -10.25 -3.35
C GLY A 162 3.62 -9.87 -1.94
N ILE A 163 4.50 -10.65 -1.31
CA ILE A 163 5.08 -10.34 0.00
C ILE A 163 6.58 -10.10 -0.15
N TRP A 164 7.04 -9.01 0.46
CA TRP A 164 8.45 -8.64 0.55
C TRP A 164 8.87 -8.52 2.01
N THR A 165 10.07 -8.96 2.36
CA THR A 165 10.58 -8.89 3.74
C THR A 165 12.09 -8.69 3.80
N ASN A 166 12.59 -8.34 4.98
CA ASN A 166 14.01 -8.43 5.34
C ASN A 166 14.28 -9.57 6.35
N GLY A 167 13.32 -10.47 6.54
CA GLY A 167 13.38 -11.60 7.46
C GLY A 167 13.30 -11.25 8.95
N THR A 168 13.21 -9.97 9.31
CA THR A 168 13.31 -9.53 10.72
C THR A 168 12.28 -8.45 11.09
N HIS A 169 12.45 -7.22 10.60
CA HIS A 169 11.72 -6.05 11.04
C HIS A 169 10.63 -5.60 10.08
N LEU A 170 10.73 -5.92 8.79
CA LEU A 170 9.82 -5.40 7.77
C LEU A 170 9.16 -6.54 7.01
N THR A 171 7.83 -6.51 6.95
CA THR A 171 7.02 -7.19 5.94
C THR A 171 6.28 -6.12 5.16
N ALA A 172 6.35 -6.15 3.84
CA ALA A 172 5.73 -5.17 2.96
C ALA A 172 4.97 -5.84 1.84
N PHE A 173 3.87 -5.21 1.41
CA PHE A 173 3.03 -5.72 0.33
C PHE A 173 2.23 -4.59 -0.31
N GLU A 174 1.62 -4.87 -1.46
CA GLU A 174 0.84 -3.90 -2.20
C GLU A 174 -0.62 -3.88 -1.71
N ALA A 175 -1.13 -2.68 -1.44
CA ALA A 175 -2.52 -2.42 -1.16
C ALA A 175 -3.12 -1.52 -2.25
N TYR A 176 -4.44 -1.43 -2.29
CA TYR A 176 -5.15 -0.54 -3.21
C TYR A 176 -6.34 0.12 -2.50
N PRO A 177 -6.16 1.33 -1.94
CA PRO A 177 -7.17 2.05 -1.15
C PRO A 177 -8.53 2.19 -1.82
N ALA A 178 -8.56 2.39 -3.14
CA ALA A 178 -9.82 2.52 -3.86
C ALA A 178 -10.67 1.23 -3.81
N ALA A 179 -10.06 0.05 -3.69
CA ALA A 179 -10.79 -1.21 -3.48
C ALA A 179 -11.39 -1.34 -2.07
N CYS A 180 -11.02 -0.48 -1.12
CA CYS A 180 -11.66 -0.46 0.19
C CYS A 180 -13.04 0.22 0.15
N LYS A 181 -13.31 1.05 -0.88
CA LYS A 181 -14.54 1.85 -0.97
C LYS A 181 -15.86 1.05 -0.92
N PRO A 182 -15.97 -0.09 -1.61
CA PRO A 182 -17.16 -0.94 -1.53
C PRO A 182 -17.18 -1.91 -0.33
N SER A 183 -16.11 -2.01 0.48
CA SER A 183 -16.03 -2.94 1.61
C SER A 183 -16.82 -2.44 2.83
N GLU A 184 -17.78 -3.23 3.29
CA GLU A 184 -18.50 -2.96 4.54
C GLU A 184 -17.57 -3.14 5.76
N LEU A 185 -16.69 -4.14 5.72
CA LEU A 185 -15.69 -4.39 6.75
C LEU A 185 -14.79 -3.16 6.96
N VAL A 186 -14.21 -2.62 5.87
CA VAL A 186 -13.33 -1.45 5.99
C VAL A 186 -14.11 -0.20 6.39
N LEU A 187 -15.36 -0.04 5.96
CA LEU A 187 -16.23 1.03 6.43
C LEU A 187 -16.47 0.99 7.94
N GLU A 188 -16.71 -0.19 8.51
CA GLU A 188 -16.84 -0.36 9.96
C GLU A 188 -15.52 -0.01 10.68
N LEU A 189 -14.38 -0.47 10.14
CA LEU A 189 -13.05 -0.16 10.68
C LEU A 189 -12.72 1.33 10.63
N LEU A 190 -13.27 2.08 9.65
CA LEU A 190 -13.02 3.51 9.47
C LEU A 190 -13.76 4.41 10.46
N LYS A 191 -14.90 3.96 11.01
CA LYS A 191 -15.77 4.78 11.86
C LYS A 191 -15.04 5.50 13.01
N PRO A 192 -14.10 4.87 13.75
CA PRO A 192 -13.41 5.51 14.85
C PRO A 192 -12.52 6.70 14.45
N TYR A 193 -12.11 6.79 13.18
CA TYR A 193 -11.22 7.87 12.71
C TYR A 193 -11.97 9.12 12.27
N ARG A 194 -13.30 9.12 12.36
CA ARG A 194 -14.14 10.26 11.97
C ARG A 194 -14.61 11.03 13.20
N HIS A 195 -14.55 12.36 13.12
CA HIS A 195 -15.18 13.24 14.11
C HIS A 195 -16.68 13.37 13.89
N THR A 196 -17.11 13.29 12.64
CA THR A 196 -18.51 13.38 12.26
C THR A 196 -18.94 12.05 11.61
N PRO A 197 -19.98 11.37 12.15
CA PRO A 197 -20.54 10.21 11.50
C PRO A 197 -20.92 10.52 10.05
N ALA A 198 -20.56 9.61 9.13
CA ALA A 198 -20.98 9.74 7.74
C ALA A 198 -22.49 9.51 7.63
N ALA A 199 -23.20 10.36 6.89
CA ALA A 199 -24.65 10.20 6.71
C ALA A 199 -24.99 9.08 5.71
N ASN A 200 -24.07 8.77 4.81
CA ASN A 200 -24.18 7.69 3.82
C ASN A 200 -22.76 7.16 3.46
N GLN A 201 -22.70 6.13 2.62
CA GLN A 201 -21.44 5.50 2.21
C GLN A 201 -20.54 6.43 1.40
N VAL A 202 -21.09 7.34 0.59
CA VAL A 202 -20.30 8.31 -0.19
C VAL A 202 -19.60 9.29 0.75
N ASP A 203 -20.33 9.83 1.72
CA ASP A 203 -19.80 10.77 2.71
C ASP A 203 -18.73 10.14 3.62
N ALA A 204 -18.73 8.81 3.76
CA ALA A 204 -17.73 8.09 4.55
C ALA A 204 -16.32 8.21 3.98
N TRP A 205 -16.21 8.52 2.67
CA TRP A 205 -14.94 8.69 1.97
C TRP A 205 -14.50 10.15 1.87
N GLU A 206 -15.36 11.10 2.23
CA GLU A 206 -15.02 12.52 2.26
C GLU A 206 -14.04 12.83 3.39
N THR A 207 -12.93 13.51 3.07
CA THR A 207 -11.85 13.84 4.00
C THR A 207 -12.30 14.81 5.10
N THR A 208 -13.29 15.66 4.82
CA THR A 208 -13.78 16.71 5.75
C THR A 208 -14.30 16.18 7.09
N GLY A 209 -14.71 14.91 7.16
CA GLY A 209 -15.19 14.28 8.39
C GLY A 209 -14.15 13.53 9.20
N PHE A 210 -12.91 13.41 8.71
CA PHE A 210 -11.84 12.70 9.41
C PHE A 210 -11.20 13.53 10.53
N GLY A 211 -10.72 12.84 11.55
CA GLY A 211 -9.93 13.40 12.62
C GLY A 211 -8.44 13.11 12.50
N TYR A 212 -7.72 13.23 13.61
CA TYR A 212 -6.32 12.81 13.74
C TYR A 212 -5.34 13.52 12.78
N GLY A 213 -5.70 14.71 12.28
CA GLY A 213 -4.86 15.46 11.35
C GLY A 213 -4.98 15.04 9.88
N ILE A 214 -5.84 14.06 9.55
CA ILE A 214 -6.12 13.64 8.17
C ILE A 214 -6.91 14.74 7.47
N ASN A 215 -6.25 15.47 6.59
CA ASN A 215 -6.78 16.65 5.89
C ASN A 215 -6.65 16.55 4.36
N HIS A 216 -5.95 15.54 3.85
CA HIS A 216 -5.77 15.28 2.43
C HIS A 216 -6.19 13.85 2.03
N GLU A 217 -6.53 13.66 0.75
CA GLU A 217 -6.80 12.34 0.15
C GLU A 217 -5.64 11.37 0.34
N ASP A 218 -4.40 11.78 0.02
CA ASP A 218 -3.19 10.97 0.26
C ASP A 218 -3.10 10.41 1.70
N GLU A 219 -3.43 11.22 2.72
CA GLU A 219 -3.38 10.79 4.12
C GLU A 219 -4.52 9.80 4.45
N ARG A 220 -5.70 9.98 3.85
CA ARG A 220 -6.81 9.03 3.95
C ARG A 220 -6.44 7.71 3.29
N ASP A 221 -5.86 7.75 2.10
CA ASP A 221 -5.47 6.56 1.35
C ASP A 221 -4.32 5.81 2.05
N ALA A 222 -3.39 6.55 2.68
CA ALA A 222 -2.41 5.98 3.60
C ALA A 222 -3.06 5.32 4.84
N LEU A 223 -4.10 5.90 5.45
CA LEU A 223 -4.85 5.23 6.53
C LEU A 223 -5.49 3.93 6.04
N LEU A 224 -6.08 3.91 4.84
CA LEU A 224 -6.67 2.70 4.26
C LEU A 224 -5.61 1.61 4.05
N CYS A 225 -4.44 1.96 3.53
CA CYS A 225 -3.30 1.04 3.48
C CYS A 225 -2.96 0.50 4.88
N ALA A 226 -2.90 1.34 5.91
CA ALA A 226 -2.58 0.91 7.26
C ALA A 226 -3.64 -0.07 7.84
N LEU A 227 -4.92 0.13 7.50
CA LEU A 227 -6.00 -0.80 7.85
C LEU A 227 -5.87 -2.13 7.10
N VAL A 228 -5.46 -2.12 5.82
CA VAL A 228 -5.18 -3.35 5.08
C VAL A 228 -3.96 -4.07 5.68
N ALA A 229 -2.92 -3.36 6.13
CA ALA A 229 -1.80 -3.94 6.89
C ALA A 229 -2.28 -4.62 8.18
N TRP A 230 -3.18 -3.97 8.92
CA TRP A 230 -3.77 -4.55 10.13
C TRP A 230 -4.62 -5.79 9.82
N LEU A 231 -5.46 -5.74 8.77
CA LEU A 231 -6.24 -6.89 8.30
C LEU A 231 -5.34 -8.05 7.90
N TYR A 232 -4.26 -7.81 7.17
CA TYR A 232 -3.32 -8.85 6.77
C TYR A 232 -2.74 -9.60 7.97
N HIS A 233 -2.50 -8.91 9.09
CA HIS A 233 -1.97 -9.52 10.31
C HIS A 233 -3.01 -10.28 11.12
N PHE A 234 -4.15 -9.64 11.40
CA PHE A 234 -5.12 -10.17 12.36
C PHE A 234 -6.27 -10.94 11.71
N GLN A 235 -6.56 -10.65 10.44
CA GLN A 235 -7.70 -11.16 9.68
C GLN A 235 -7.31 -11.48 8.22
N PRO A 236 -6.25 -12.27 7.97
CA PRO A 236 -5.77 -12.52 6.60
C PRO A 236 -6.83 -13.17 5.70
N ASP A 237 -7.76 -13.92 6.28
CA ASP A 237 -8.87 -14.57 5.54
C ASP A 237 -9.86 -13.55 4.97
N ASP A 238 -9.94 -12.34 5.52
CA ASP A 238 -10.79 -11.25 5.02
C ASP A 238 -10.14 -10.53 3.82
N LEU A 239 -8.90 -10.87 3.47
CA LEU A 239 -8.23 -10.37 2.27
C LEU A 239 -8.24 -11.41 1.13
N PHE A 240 -8.32 -10.91 -0.09
CA PHE A 240 -8.24 -11.73 -1.29
C PHE A 240 -6.78 -12.18 -1.50
N GLN A 241 -6.58 -13.50 -1.48
CA GLN A 241 -5.26 -14.13 -1.47
C GLN A 241 -4.82 -14.52 -2.89
N PRO A 242 -3.50 -14.50 -3.20
CA PRO A 242 -2.99 -14.98 -4.46
C PRO A 242 -3.30 -16.47 -4.65
N ASP A 243 -3.68 -16.85 -5.87
CA ASP A 243 -3.84 -18.25 -6.24
C ASP A 243 -2.53 -18.86 -6.80
N VAL A 244 -2.57 -20.18 -7.05
CA VAL A 244 -1.43 -20.95 -7.56
C VAL A 244 -0.98 -20.58 -8.97
N ALA A 245 -1.82 -19.86 -9.73
CA ALA A 245 -1.53 -19.42 -11.09
C ALA A 245 -0.89 -18.02 -11.13
N THR A 246 -0.89 -17.27 -10.01
CA THR A 246 -0.25 -15.95 -9.95
C THR A 246 1.26 -16.05 -10.19
N PRO A 247 1.80 -15.35 -11.22
CA PRO A 247 3.25 -15.32 -11.44
C PRO A 247 3.97 -14.62 -10.28
N SER A 248 4.97 -15.28 -9.68
CA SER A 248 5.69 -14.76 -8.51
C SER A 248 6.35 -13.40 -8.74
N GLY A 249 6.74 -13.11 -9.99
CA GLY A 249 7.41 -11.86 -10.36
C GLY A 249 6.49 -10.66 -10.61
N GLU A 250 5.17 -10.83 -10.54
CA GLU A 250 4.21 -9.74 -10.80
C GLU A 250 3.74 -9.02 -9.51
N GLY A 251 3.91 -9.65 -8.34
CA GLY A 251 3.33 -9.15 -7.09
C GLY A 251 1.84 -9.49 -6.96
N TRP A 252 1.19 -8.93 -5.94
CA TRP A 252 -0.23 -9.15 -5.65
C TRP A 252 -0.83 -7.96 -4.92
N ILE A 253 -2.04 -7.56 -5.31
CA ILE A 253 -2.78 -6.49 -4.64
C ILE A 253 -3.68 -7.12 -3.57
N PHE A 254 -3.38 -6.87 -2.31
CA PHE A 254 -4.24 -7.30 -1.20
C PHE A 254 -5.42 -6.35 -1.06
N VAL A 255 -6.64 -6.87 -1.29
CA VAL A 255 -7.91 -6.13 -1.19
C VAL A 255 -8.89 -6.86 -0.28
N PRO A 256 -9.82 -6.16 0.40
CA PRO A 256 -10.88 -6.80 1.18
C PRO A 256 -11.72 -7.73 0.29
N ARG A 257 -12.08 -8.91 0.79
CA ARG A 257 -12.88 -9.88 0.02
C ARG A 257 -14.30 -9.40 -0.22
N ASP A 258 -14.89 -8.73 0.76
CA ASP A 258 -16.26 -8.21 0.69
C ASP A 258 -16.41 -7.03 -0.28
N ALA A 259 -15.29 -6.43 -0.73
CA ALA A 259 -15.27 -5.44 -1.80
C ALA A 259 -15.43 -6.05 -3.21
N LEU A 260 -15.24 -7.36 -3.36
CA LEU A 260 -15.30 -8.04 -4.65
C LEU A 260 -16.76 -8.35 -4.99
N SER A 261 -17.20 -7.93 -6.18
CA SER A 261 -18.54 -8.27 -6.66
C SER A 261 -18.62 -9.76 -6.96
N GLY A 262 -19.42 -10.51 -6.19
CA GLY A 262 -19.85 -11.88 -6.46
C GLY A 262 -18.73 -12.90 -6.72
N GLY A 263 -18.37 -13.66 -5.69
CA GLY A 263 -17.76 -14.99 -5.85
C GLY A 263 -18.83 -16.06 -6.06
#